data_AF-A0A7V2CN64-F1
#
_entry.id   AF-A0A7V2CN64-F1
#
_cell.length_a   1.000
_cell.length_b   1.000
_cell.length_c   1.000
_cell.angle_alpha   90.00
_cell.angle_beta   90.00
_cell.angle_gamma   90.00
#
_symmetry.space_group_name_H-M   'P 1'
#
loop_
_entity.id
_entity.type
_entity.pdbx_description
1 polymer ?
#
loop_
_entity_poly.entity_id
_entity_poly.type
_entity_poly.pdbx_seq_one_letter_code
_entity_poly.pdbx_strand_id
1 'polypeptide(L)'
;MDKLHVAAAAAVLATATLGAAQESRPTTRPGGHLVAFRPGVTINWPQRQVEVAARVILRAGLIELLVCSPRIREHESILRIEARPYHVYQALGLIGLAPGHPLRWDEQKQQPIPPAGDPVEIWVRYARGGQAVTVSAWDWLARSDGKPLEEKKPWVFAGSLTGPDGSFAADFEGTVVAVVDFPDALLAVPELHSADNSELWLEPNTERIPPVGTSCTLILRPVKPAAAGLTLRLDRFARLTVGDQAIEPDELKPLVLEYSRSAAQPLVRLIVSPETARPDVDRWIARLKDWGVPAESLVVQEEGSSSLGPHEPEALRALVRTRVELGGELMKDLTEQRRMLTERISRSTQTMRTGIDAGGQIVGRALRNPAKRLGGDQQDAAQTQPTSRPVEGEP
;
A
#
# COMPACT_ATOMS: atom_id res chain seq x y z
N MET A 1 29.48 -72.09 37.45
CA MET A 1 28.49 -73.13 37.13
C MET A 1 27.17 -72.43 36.88
N ASP A 2 26.67 -72.56 35.65
CA ASP A 2 25.37 -72.11 35.18
C ASP A 2 24.19 -72.63 36.00
N LYS A 3 23.06 -71.91 35.84
CA LYS A 3 21.64 -72.34 35.81
C LYS A 3 20.80 -71.52 36.80
N LEU A 4 19.57 -71.10 36.53
CA LEU A 4 18.71 -70.97 35.35
C LEU A 4 17.44 -70.25 35.87
N HIS A 5 16.94 -69.26 35.14
CA HIS A 5 15.55 -68.74 35.03
C HIS A 5 14.46 -69.22 36.02
N VAL A 6 13.65 -68.29 36.55
CA VAL A 6 12.19 -68.13 36.26
C VAL A 6 11.73 -66.70 36.64
N ALA A 7 10.81 -66.18 35.82
CA ALA A 7 10.29 -64.82 35.74
C ALA A 7 9.49 -64.30 36.95
N ALA A 8 9.50 -62.97 37.12
CA ALA A 8 8.39 -62.22 37.72
C ALA A 8 8.23 -60.90 36.96
N ALA A 9 7.12 -60.78 36.22
CA ALA A 9 6.70 -59.57 35.55
C ALA A 9 6.15 -58.58 36.59
N ALA A 10 6.84 -57.45 36.78
CA ALA A 10 6.34 -56.33 37.57
C ALA A 10 5.60 -55.36 36.63
N ALA A 11 4.27 -55.40 36.68
CA ALA A 11 3.41 -54.38 36.10
C ALA A 11 3.48 -53.11 36.97
N VAL A 12 4.21 -52.09 36.50
CA VAL A 12 4.12 -50.73 37.07
C VAL A 12 3.06 -49.98 36.28
N LEU A 13 1.92 -49.73 36.92
CA LEU A 13 0.90 -48.81 36.42
C LEU A 13 1.51 -47.42 36.25
N ALA A 14 1.64 -46.96 35.01
CA ALA A 14 1.85 -45.55 34.72
C ALA A 14 0.53 -44.79 34.92
N THR A 15 0.35 -44.18 36.08
CA THR A 15 -0.66 -43.14 36.30
C THR A 15 -0.32 -41.94 35.43
N ALA A 16 -1.04 -41.78 34.31
CA ALA A 16 -1.03 -40.57 33.51
C ALA A 16 -1.67 -39.43 34.33
N THR A 17 -0.84 -38.59 34.95
CA THR A 17 -1.28 -37.29 35.45
C THR A 17 -1.55 -36.39 34.25
N LEU A 18 -2.84 -36.22 33.91
CA LEU A 18 -3.30 -35.10 33.09
C LEU A 18 -2.90 -33.81 33.81
N GLY A 19 -1.81 -33.20 33.37
CA GLY A 19 -1.49 -31.83 33.73
C GLY A 19 -2.61 -30.95 33.20
N ALA A 20 -3.44 -30.44 34.11
CA ALA A 20 -4.43 -29.43 33.78
C ALA A 20 -3.71 -28.25 33.14
N ALA A 21 -3.93 -28.06 31.84
CA ALA A 21 -3.52 -26.87 31.13
C ALA A 21 -4.16 -25.69 31.86
N GLN A 22 -3.32 -24.86 32.46
CA GLN A 22 -3.73 -23.63 33.10
C GLN A 22 -4.13 -22.68 31.98
N GLU A 23 -5.41 -22.72 31.58
CA GLU A 23 -6.01 -21.74 30.68
C GLU A 23 -5.79 -20.36 31.29
N SER A 24 -4.87 -19.61 30.69
CA SER A 24 -4.70 -18.20 30.97
C SER A 24 -5.95 -17.48 30.46
N ARG A 25 -6.94 -17.31 31.35
CA ARG A 25 -8.07 -16.42 31.12
C ARG A 25 -7.52 -15.04 30.73
N PRO A 26 -7.90 -14.47 29.58
CA PRO A 26 -7.53 -13.10 29.27
C PRO A 26 -8.18 -12.21 30.31
N THR A 27 -7.36 -11.58 31.15
CA THR A 27 -7.82 -10.57 32.08
C THR A 27 -8.06 -9.30 31.27
N THR A 28 -9.30 -9.11 30.82
CA THR A 28 -9.73 -7.85 30.21
C THR A 28 -9.79 -6.78 31.29
N ARG A 29 -8.68 -6.04 31.45
CA ARG A 29 -8.75 -4.70 32.02
C ARG A 29 -9.40 -3.79 30.98
N PRO A 30 -10.42 -3.00 31.32
CA PRO A 30 -10.94 -1.99 30.42
C PRO A 30 -9.91 -0.87 30.30
N GLY A 31 -9.19 -0.82 29.17
CA GLY A 31 -8.17 0.19 28.90
C GLY A 31 -7.88 0.25 27.40
N GLY A 32 -8.07 1.42 26.81
CA GLY A 32 -7.91 1.74 25.38
C GLY A 32 -6.86 0.90 24.65
N HIS A 33 -7.33 -0.01 23.80
CA HIS A 33 -6.55 -1.16 23.38
C HIS A 33 -5.63 -0.83 22.20
N LEU A 34 -4.31 -0.91 22.40
CA LEU A 34 -3.39 -1.23 21.30
C LEU A 34 -3.56 -2.72 20.96
N VAL A 35 -3.78 -3.05 19.70
CA VAL A 35 -4.05 -4.40 19.22
C VAL A 35 -3.02 -4.78 18.17
N ALA A 36 -2.22 -5.82 18.43
CA ALA A 36 -1.37 -6.44 17.42
C ALA A 36 -2.27 -7.12 16.37
N PHE A 37 -2.49 -6.46 15.24
CA PHE A 37 -3.47 -6.88 14.23
C PHE A 37 -2.91 -7.99 13.33
N ARG A 38 -1.70 -7.78 12.83
CA ARG A 38 -0.96 -8.68 11.92
C ARG A 38 0.54 -8.53 12.15
N PRO A 39 1.40 -9.45 11.65
CA PRO A 39 2.85 -9.29 11.74
C PRO A 39 3.29 -7.91 11.22
N GLY A 40 3.98 -7.16 12.08
CA GLY A 40 4.46 -5.81 11.78
C GLY A 40 3.39 -4.70 11.82
N VAL A 41 2.12 -4.98 12.13
CA VAL A 41 1.01 -4.00 12.15
C VAL A 41 0.26 -4.03 13.48
N THR A 42 0.20 -2.88 14.14
CA THR A 42 -0.55 -2.66 15.39
C THR A 42 -1.60 -1.57 15.17
N ILE A 43 -2.82 -1.76 15.66
CA ILE A 43 -3.88 -0.75 15.65
C ILE A 43 -3.97 -0.13 17.04
N ASN A 44 -3.88 1.19 17.11
CA ASN A 44 -4.09 1.97 18.33
C ASN A 44 -5.46 2.65 18.22
N TRP A 45 -6.48 2.00 18.79
CA TRP A 45 -7.86 2.47 18.73
C TRP A 45 -8.07 3.82 19.41
N PRO A 46 -7.54 4.08 20.62
CA PRO A 46 -7.73 5.38 21.28
C PRO A 46 -7.22 6.57 20.47
N GLN A 47 -6.11 6.40 19.75
CA GLN A 47 -5.53 7.45 18.91
C GLN A 47 -5.98 7.36 17.44
N ARG A 48 -6.84 6.38 17.10
CA ARG A 48 -7.28 6.07 15.74
C ARG A 48 -6.13 6.06 14.74
N GLN A 49 -5.10 5.25 15.01
CA GLN A 49 -3.90 5.18 14.16
C GLN A 49 -3.42 3.73 13.96
N VAL A 50 -2.77 3.50 12.84
CA VAL A 50 -2.06 2.26 12.50
C VAL A 50 -0.56 2.48 12.71
N GLU A 51 0.08 1.60 13.47
CA GLU A 51 1.51 1.59 13.70
C GLU A 51 2.15 0.41 12.98
N VAL A 52 3.11 0.69 12.10
CA VAL A 52 3.79 -0.29 11.25
C VAL A 52 5.28 -0.32 11.59
N ALA A 53 5.81 -1.51 11.86
CA ALA A 53 7.23 -1.69 12.11
C ALA A 53 8.04 -1.40 10.83
N ALA A 54 9.07 -0.56 10.95
CA ALA A 54 9.87 -0.12 9.81
C ALA A 54 11.36 0.04 10.17
N ARG A 55 12.20 0.22 9.14
CA ARG A 55 13.63 0.48 9.28
C ARG A 55 14.10 1.47 8.22
N VAL A 56 15.04 2.36 8.59
CA VAL A 56 15.73 3.22 7.62
C VAL A 56 16.66 2.37 6.76
N ILE A 57 16.52 2.46 5.45
CA ILE A 57 17.34 1.70 4.48
C ILE A 57 18.13 2.63 3.55
N LEU A 58 17.72 3.89 3.38
CA LEU A 58 18.39 4.87 2.52
C LEU A 58 18.33 6.28 3.12
N ARG A 59 19.35 7.10 2.85
CA ARG A 59 19.46 8.48 3.37
C ARG A 59 19.98 9.51 2.35
N ALA A 60 20.25 9.09 1.11
CA ALA A 60 20.77 9.98 0.07
C ALA A 60 20.42 9.43 -1.33
N GLY A 61 20.38 10.31 -2.32
CA GLY A 61 19.99 10.00 -3.71
C GLY A 61 18.55 10.43 -4.02
N LEU A 62 18.18 10.39 -5.29
CA LEU A 62 16.80 10.62 -5.71
C LEU A 62 15.93 9.42 -5.29
N ILE A 63 14.66 9.68 -4.99
CA ILE A 63 13.73 8.65 -4.53
C ILE A 63 12.43 8.67 -5.31
N GLU A 64 11.84 7.50 -5.45
CA GLU A 64 10.49 7.31 -5.98
C GLU A 64 9.49 7.01 -4.86
N LEU A 65 9.99 6.49 -3.71
CA LEU A 65 9.16 6.12 -2.58
C LEU A 65 9.71 6.68 -1.27
N LEU A 66 8.81 7.02 -0.36
CA LEU A 66 9.17 7.19 1.04
C LEU A 66 9.30 5.83 1.73
N VAL A 67 8.41 4.90 1.41
CA VAL A 67 8.30 3.58 2.07
C VAL A 67 8.09 2.48 1.04
N CYS A 68 8.85 1.39 1.15
CA CYS A 68 8.62 0.15 0.41
C CYS A 68 8.37 -1.07 1.31
N SER A 69 7.90 -2.15 0.71
CA SER A 69 7.89 -3.48 1.33
C SER A 69 9.21 -4.23 1.07
N PRO A 70 9.49 -5.33 1.80
CA PRO A 70 10.76 -6.02 1.66
C PRO A 70 11.07 -6.56 0.26
N ARG A 71 12.37 -6.58 -0.09
CA ARG A 71 12.97 -7.21 -1.28
C ARG A 71 12.77 -6.50 -2.61
N ILE A 72 11.99 -5.43 -2.66
CA ILE A 72 11.62 -4.72 -3.89
C ILE A 72 11.72 -3.21 -3.64
N ARG A 73 12.29 -2.47 -4.60
CA ARG A 73 12.45 -1.00 -4.58
C ARG A 73 13.19 -0.42 -3.36
N GLU A 74 13.97 -1.25 -2.64
CA GLU A 74 14.77 -0.81 -1.48
C GLU A 74 15.86 0.21 -1.87
N HIS A 75 16.26 0.27 -3.13
CA HIS A 75 17.28 1.21 -3.60
C HIS A 75 16.76 2.63 -3.85
N GLU A 76 15.44 2.84 -3.80
CA GLU A 76 14.76 4.11 -4.13
C GLU A 76 13.82 4.55 -3.00
N SER A 77 13.98 3.99 -1.79
CA SER A 77 13.07 4.15 -0.66
C SER A 77 13.80 4.49 0.63
N ILE A 78 13.34 5.49 1.39
CA ILE A 78 13.97 5.86 2.69
C ILE A 78 13.71 4.78 3.75
N LEU A 79 12.48 4.29 3.82
CA LEU A 79 12.01 3.33 4.81
C LEU A 79 11.60 2.01 4.15
N ARG A 80 11.82 0.92 4.88
CA ARG A 80 11.23 -0.39 4.58
C ARG A 80 10.33 -0.81 5.72
N ILE A 81 9.12 -1.25 5.42
CA ILE A 81 8.24 -1.89 6.43
C ILE A 81 8.57 -3.38 6.56
N GLU A 82 8.33 -3.94 7.75
CA GLU A 82 8.42 -5.39 8.00
C GLU A 82 7.05 -6.10 7.86
N ALA A 83 6.02 -5.34 7.48
CA ALA A 83 4.66 -5.83 7.28
C ALA A 83 4.37 -6.09 5.80
N ARG A 84 3.41 -6.98 5.55
CA ARG A 84 2.79 -7.13 4.23
C ARG A 84 1.89 -5.91 3.93
N PRO A 85 2.03 -5.22 2.78
CA PRO A 85 1.23 -4.03 2.44
C PRO A 85 -0.29 -4.22 2.56
N TYR A 86 -0.82 -5.38 2.18
CA TYR A 86 -2.23 -5.70 2.33
C TYR A 86 -2.71 -5.67 3.80
N HIS A 87 -1.84 -5.98 4.78
CA HIS A 87 -2.20 -5.83 6.19
C HIS A 87 -2.31 -4.37 6.61
N VAL A 88 -1.50 -3.48 6.02
CA VAL A 88 -1.59 -2.04 6.22
C VAL A 88 -2.89 -1.51 5.62
N TYR A 89 -3.22 -1.91 4.39
CA TYR A 89 -4.50 -1.61 3.74
C TYR A 89 -5.70 -1.97 4.63
N GLN A 90 -5.74 -3.22 5.13
CA GLN A 90 -6.81 -3.69 6.00
C GLN A 90 -6.90 -2.88 7.30
N ALA A 91 -5.76 -2.57 7.93
CA ALA A 91 -5.72 -1.82 9.17
C ALA A 91 -6.21 -0.38 9.00
N LEU A 92 -5.87 0.28 7.88
CA LEU A 92 -6.38 1.62 7.55
C LEU A 92 -7.91 1.61 7.37
N GLY A 93 -8.44 0.59 6.68
CA GLY A 93 -9.89 0.38 6.57
C GLY A 93 -10.57 0.16 7.92
N LEU A 94 -9.94 -0.62 8.82
CA LEU A 94 -10.48 -0.88 10.17
C LEU A 94 -10.55 0.37 11.06
N ILE A 95 -9.63 1.32 10.89
CA ILE A 95 -9.73 2.62 11.57
C ILE A 95 -10.65 3.61 10.83
N GLY A 96 -11.39 3.15 9.80
CA GLY A 96 -12.42 3.90 9.11
C GLY A 96 -11.90 4.84 8.03
N LEU A 97 -10.78 4.52 7.37
CA LEU A 97 -10.33 5.22 6.17
C LEU A 97 -10.82 4.49 4.92
N ALA A 98 -11.36 5.24 3.96
CA ALA A 98 -11.76 4.74 2.66
C ALA A 98 -10.63 4.91 1.63
N PRO A 99 -10.27 3.85 0.88
CA PRO A 99 -9.36 3.99 -0.23
C PRO A 99 -10.05 4.70 -1.39
N GLY A 100 -9.33 5.57 -2.09
CA GLY A 100 -9.79 6.14 -3.35
C GLY A 100 -9.23 5.36 -4.53
N HIS A 101 -8.21 5.93 -5.17
CA HIS A 101 -7.48 5.27 -6.24
C HIS A 101 -6.03 5.76 -6.34
N PRO A 102 -5.11 4.89 -6.79
CA PRO A 102 -3.77 5.32 -7.23
C PRO A 102 -3.87 6.10 -8.54
N LEU A 103 -2.72 6.42 -9.15
CA LEU A 103 -2.68 7.02 -10.49
C LEU A 103 -3.60 6.25 -11.45
N ARG A 104 -4.45 6.98 -12.17
CA ARG A 104 -5.29 6.43 -13.24
C ARG A 104 -5.12 7.22 -14.52
N TRP A 105 -5.48 6.60 -15.64
CA TRP A 105 -5.57 7.28 -16.93
C TRP A 105 -7.05 7.49 -17.29
N ASP A 106 -7.43 8.73 -17.60
CA ASP A 106 -8.73 9.04 -18.18
C ASP A 106 -8.65 8.85 -19.71
N GLU A 107 -9.17 7.72 -20.21
CA GLU A 107 -9.17 7.42 -21.65
C GLU A 107 -9.96 8.44 -22.48
N GLN A 108 -10.97 9.09 -21.91
CA GLN A 108 -11.79 10.05 -22.67
C GLN A 108 -11.07 11.39 -22.81
N LYS A 109 -10.38 11.82 -21.75
CA LYS A 109 -9.65 13.09 -21.72
C LYS A 109 -8.19 12.96 -22.12
N GLN A 110 -7.69 11.73 -22.27
CA GLN A 110 -6.29 11.41 -22.53
C GLN A 110 -5.36 12.11 -21.54
N GLN A 111 -5.72 12.03 -20.25
CA GLN A 111 -5.01 12.71 -19.18
C GLN A 111 -4.87 11.82 -17.94
N PRO A 112 -3.77 11.94 -17.19
CA PRO A 112 -3.62 11.28 -15.91
C PRO A 112 -4.56 11.90 -14.87
N ILE A 113 -5.19 11.04 -14.07
CA ILE A 113 -5.93 11.42 -12.87
C ILE A 113 -5.01 11.19 -11.67
N PRO A 114 -4.71 12.23 -10.88
CA PRO A 114 -3.87 12.11 -9.69
C PRO A 114 -4.42 11.09 -8.69
N PRO A 115 -3.57 10.51 -7.82
CA PRO A 115 -4.03 9.68 -6.72
C PRO A 115 -5.04 10.41 -5.82
N ALA A 116 -6.04 9.69 -5.35
CA ALA A 116 -7.10 10.21 -4.49
C ALA A 116 -7.49 9.20 -3.40
N GLY A 117 -8.15 9.67 -2.34
CA GLY A 117 -8.62 8.85 -1.22
C GLY A 117 -8.68 9.65 0.07
N ASP A 118 -9.01 8.99 1.17
CA ASP A 118 -9.03 9.68 2.46
C ASP A 118 -7.64 10.22 2.83
N PRO A 119 -7.57 11.43 3.41
CA PRO A 119 -6.30 12.05 3.73
C PRO A 119 -5.66 11.39 4.97
N VAL A 120 -4.36 11.11 4.87
CA VAL A 120 -3.54 10.41 5.85
C VAL A 120 -2.34 11.27 6.24
N GLU A 121 -2.12 11.43 7.54
CA GLU A 121 -0.84 11.89 8.05
C GLU A 121 0.11 10.71 8.24
N ILE A 122 1.35 10.90 7.81
CA ILE A 122 2.43 9.92 8.00
C ILE A 122 3.47 10.51 8.93
N TRP A 123 3.69 9.82 10.04
CA TRP A 123 4.70 10.17 11.05
C TRP A 123 5.69 9.03 11.23
N VAL A 124 6.90 9.37 11.64
CA VAL A 124 7.95 8.38 11.92
C VAL A 124 8.42 8.56 13.36
N ARG A 125 8.29 7.49 14.14
CA ARG A 125 8.76 7.43 15.53
C ARG A 125 10.01 6.56 15.62
N TYR A 126 11.06 7.07 16.26
CA TYR A 126 12.33 6.35 16.42
C TYR A 126 13.05 6.80 17.69
N ALA A 127 14.08 6.07 18.10
CA ALA A 127 14.89 6.42 19.26
C ALA A 127 16.05 7.36 18.88
N ARG A 128 16.21 8.48 19.59
CA ARG A 128 17.35 9.40 19.49
C ARG A 128 17.88 9.67 20.89
N GLY A 129 19.13 9.29 21.14
CA GLY A 129 19.73 9.45 22.48
C GLY A 129 18.96 8.74 23.60
N GLY A 130 18.35 7.59 23.29
CA GLY A 130 17.53 6.81 24.24
C GLY A 130 16.11 7.33 24.45
N GLN A 131 15.72 8.45 23.83
CA GLN A 131 14.36 9.00 23.90
C GLN A 131 13.59 8.75 22.61
N ALA A 132 12.29 8.49 22.73
CA ALA A 132 11.41 8.39 21.57
C ALA A 132 11.15 9.79 20.98
N VAL A 133 11.45 9.95 19.71
CA VAL A 133 11.15 11.16 18.93
C VAL A 133 10.17 10.78 17.84
N THR A 134 9.17 11.63 17.59
CA THR A 134 8.19 11.45 16.51
C THR A 134 8.20 12.69 15.62
N VAL A 135 8.40 12.51 14.32
CA VAL A 135 8.47 13.60 13.33
C VAL A 135 7.55 13.33 12.16
N SER A 136 7.15 14.37 11.43
CA SER A 136 6.41 14.19 10.20
C SER A 136 7.30 13.52 9.16
N ALA A 137 6.77 12.62 8.35
CA ALA A 137 7.51 12.04 7.24
C ALA A 137 7.97 13.11 6.23
N TRP A 138 7.21 14.21 6.09
CA TRP A 138 7.62 15.34 5.25
C TRP A 138 8.90 16.03 5.74
N ASP A 139 9.24 15.92 7.03
CA ASP A 139 10.51 16.46 7.53
C ASP A 139 11.72 15.65 7.08
N TRP A 140 11.53 14.45 6.54
CA TRP A 140 12.59 13.60 5.98
C TRP A 140 12.80 13.82 4.49
N LEU A 141 12.06 14.74 3.87
CA LEU A 141 12.08 14.98 2.42
C LEU A 141 12.61 16.39 2.13
N ALA A 142 13.34 16.52 1.03
CA ALA A 142 13.79 17.77 0.46
C ALA A 142 13.57 17.74 -1.07
N ARG A 143 13.41 18.90 -1.70
CA ARG A 143 13.34 18.96 -3.16
C ARG A 143 14.73 18.76 -3.76
N SER A 144 14.81 17.96 -4.82
CA SER A 144 16.06 17.72 -5.55
C SER A 144 16.57 18.96 -6.30
N ASP A 145 15.69 19.92 -6.60
CA ASP A 145 16.07 21.21 -7.21
C ASP A 145 16.52 22.27 -6.19
N GLY A 146 16.64 21.91 -4.91
CA GLY A 146 17.10 22.78 -3.83
C GLY A 146 16.07 23.83 -3.36
N LYS A 147 14.88 23.88 -3.95
CA LYS A 147 13.82 24.79 -3.49
C LYS A 147 13.20 24.30 -2.18
N PRO A 148 12.60 25.20 -1.38
CA PRO A 148 11.80 24.78 -0.24
C PRO A 148 10.67 23.84 -0.69
N LEU A 149 10.43 22.79 0.11
CA LEU A 149 9.22 22.00 -0.06
C LEU A 149 8.03 22.91 0.23
N GLU A 150 7.07 23.00 -0.71
CA GLU A 150 5.85 23.79 -0.55
C GLU A 150 4.96 23.25 0.58
N GLU A 151 3.74 23.77 0.71
CA GLU A 151 2.79 23.35 1.75
C GLU A 151 2.67 21.82 1.81
N LYS A 152 2.98 21.26 2.98
CA LYS A 152 2.98 19.81 3.23
C LYS A 152 1.55 19.28 3.23
N LYS A 153 1.07 18.86 2.07
CA LYS A 153 -0.26 18.28 1.92
C LYS A 153 -0.36 16.92 2.62
N PRO A 154 -1.55 16.54 3.10
CA PRO A 154 -1.80 15.16 3.49
C PRO A 154 -1.49 14.19 2.35
N TRP A 155 -1.03 13.00 2.72
CA TRP A 155 -0.99 11.86 1.81
C TRP A 155 -2.42 11.37 1.60
N VAL A 156 -2.67 10.59 0.55
CA VAL A 156 -3.98 9.97 0.33
C VAL A 156 -3.90 8.46 0.45
N PHE A 157 -4.95 7.86 1.00
CA PHE A 157 -5.17 6.42 0.96
C PHE A 157 -5.62 5.99 -0.44
N ALA A 158 -4.65 5.77 -1.33
CA ALA A 158 -4.89 5.39 -2.72
C ALA A 158 -5.43 3.96 -2.87
N GLY A 159 -4.97 3.03 -2.02
CA GLY A 159 -5.52 1.68 -1.92
C GLY A 159 -4.90 0.61 -2.83
N SER A 160 -3.93 0.95 -3.69
CA SER A 160 -3.30 0.05 -4.67
C SER A 160 -4.26 -0.54 -5.72
N LEU A 161 -3.72 -1.29 -6.68
CA LEU A 161 -4.50 -2.06 -7.63
C LEU A 161 -4.77 -3.48 -7.13
N THR A 162 -5.95 -3.99 -7.46
CA THR A 162 -6.32 -5.39 -7.24
C THR A 162 -6.48 -6.08 -8.58
N GLY A 163 -5.73 -7.17 -8.80
CA GLY A 163 -5.80 -7.97 -10.01
C GLY A 163 -7.09 -8.80 -10.10
N PRO A 164 -7.44 -9.32 -11.29
CA PRO A 164 -8.65 -10.14 -11.49
C PRO A 164 -8.68 -11.42 -10.66
N ASP A 165 -7.51 -11.91 -10.24
CA ASP A 165 -7.30 -13.09 -9.39
C ASP A 165 -7.35 -12.76 -7.88
N GLY A 166 -7.59 -11.50 -7.52
CA GLY A 166 -7.56 -11.02 -6.14
C GLY A 166 -6.14 -10.72 -5.63
N SER A 167 -5.13 -10.74 -6.49
CA SER A 167 -3.79 -10.27 -6.14
C SER A 167 -3.81 -8.78 -5.77
N PHE A 168 -3.02 -8.39 -4.77
CA PHE A 168 -2.91 -7.00 -4.33
C PHE A 168 -1.56 -6.45 -4.77
N ALA A 169 -1.54 -5.50 -5.72
CA ALA A 169 -0.33 -5.12 -6.44
C ALA A 169 0.80 -4.65 -5.50
N ALA A 170 0.49 -3.83 -4.48
CA ALA A 170 1.49 -3.37 -3.52
C ALA A 170 2.20 -4.51 -2.77
N ASP A 171 1.60 -5.70 -2.61
CA ASP A 171 2.29 -6.84 -1.99
C ASP A 171 3.41 -7.41 -2.86
N PHE A 172 3.31 -7.25 -4.18
CA PHE A 172 4.24 -7.81 -5.16
C PHE A 172 5.16 -6.76 -5.75
N GLU A 173 4.73 -5.50 -5.82
CA GLU A 173 5.51 -4.39 -6.36
C GLU A 173 6.22 -3.59 -5.26
N GLY A 174 5.75 -3.72 -4.02
CA GLY A 174 6.33 -3.08 -2.84
C GLY A 174 6.10 -1.58 -2.72
N THR A 175 5.16 -1.01 -3.49
CA THR A 175 4.85 0.42 -3.48
C THR A 175 3.94 0.81 -2.31
N VAL A 176 4.53 1.07 -1.15
CA VAL A 176 3.77 1.37 0.09
C VAL A 176 3.43 2.85 0.20
N VAL A 177 4.42 3.74 0.13
CA VAL A 177 4.20 5.20 0.11
C VAL A 177 4.99 5.79 -1.05
N ALA A 178 4.31 6.09 -2.15
CA ALA A 178 4.91 6.66 -3.35
C ALA A 178 4.97 8.19 -3.27
N VAL A 179 6.06 8.76 -3.77
CA VAL A 179 6.20 10.21 -4.02
C VAL A 179 6.16 10.57 -5.51
N VAL A 180 6.08 9.54 -6.37
CA VAL A 180 5.86 9.65 -7.81
C VAL A 180 4.65 8.82 -8.23
N ASP A 181 4.25 8.99 -9.49
CA ASP A 181 3.05 8.43 -10.08
C ASP A 181 3.19 6.92 -10.34
N PHE A 182 2.81 6.12 -9.36
CA PHE A 182 2.69 4.68 -9.52
C PHE A 182 1.24 4.18 -9.42
N PRO A 183 0.81 3.29 -10.35
CA PRO A 183 -0.54 2.75 -10.34
C PRO A 183 -0.75 1.72 -9.23
N ASP A 184 0.31 1.20 -8.61
CA ASP A 184 0.25 0.19 -7.54
C ASP A 184 0.40 0.79 -6.13
N ALA A 185 0.46 2.12 -6.00
CA ALA A 185 0.69 2.79 -4.72
C ALA A 185 -0.43 2.56 -3.69
N LEU A 186 -0.05 2.14 -2.48
CA LEU A 186 -0.98 2.03 -1.35
C LEU A 186 -1.34 3.40 -0.76
N LEU A 187 -0.32 4.23 -0.53
CA LEU A 187 -0.41 5.63 -0.11
C LEU A 187 0.38 6.48 -1.12
N ALA A 188 -0.09 7.68 -1.41
CA ALA A 188 0.55 8.56 -2.39
C ALA A 188 0.40 10.04 -2.04
N VAL A 189 1.23 10.87 -2.66
CA VAL A 189 0.98 12.32 -2.74
C VAL A 189 -0.24 12.58 -3.65
N PRO A 190 -1.13 13.54 -3.32
CA PRO A 190 -2.35 13.81 -4.10
C PRO A 190 -2.10 14.71 -5.32
N GLU A 191 -0.93 14.54 -5.95
CA GLU A 191 -0.44 15.35 -7.08
C GLU A 191 0.29 14.44 -8.06
N LEU A 192 0.38 14.91 -9.31
CA LEU A 192 1.10 14.19 -10.35
C LEU A 192 2.58 14.53 -10.28
N HIS A 193 3.40 13.49 -10.18
CA HIS A 193 4.85 13.58 -10.22
C HIS A 193 5.40 12.43 -11.05
N SER A 194 6.13 12.77 -12.12
CA SER A 194 6.72 11.78 -13.01
C SER A 194 7.65 10.81 -12.29
N ALA A 195 7.58 9.53 -12.66
CA ALA A 195 8.51 8.49 -12.25
C ALA A 195 9.73 8.39 -13.19
N ASP A 196 9.86 9.29 -14.17
CA ASP A 196 11.05 9.34 -15.01
C ASP A 196 12.28 9.75 -14.17
N ASN A 197 13.37 8.99 -14.30
CA ASN A 197 14.60 9.19 -13.53
C ASN A 197 15.16 10.63 -13.60
N SER A 198 14.98 11.32 -14.73
CA SER A 198 15.44 12.70 -14.92
C SER A 198 14.52 13.75 -14.29
N GLU A 199 13.32 13.36 -13.84
CA GLU A 199 12.26 14.23 -13.34
C GLU A 199 11.96 14.01 -11.85
N LEU A 200 12.66 13.08 -11.19
CA LEU A 200 12.51 12.82 -9.76
C LEU A 200 12.74 14.09 -8.94
N TRP A 201 11.71 14.48 -8.20
CA TRP A 201 11.61 15.80 -7.59
C TRP A 201 12.01 15.83 -6.11
N LEU A 202 12.17 14.66 -5.48
CA LEU A 202 12.53 14.53 -4.07
C LEU A 202 13.81 13.74 -3.85
N GLU A 203 14.46 14.12 -2.76
CA GLU A 203 15.57 13.39 -2.15
C GLU A 203 15.39 13.34 -0.62
N PRO A 204 16.05 12.39 0.07
CA PRO A 204 16.05 12.32 1.51
C PRO A 204 16.79 13.52 2.12
N ASN A 205 16.17 14.16 3.11
CA ASN A 205 16.83 15.17 3.94
C ASN A 205 17.78 14.47 4.94
N THR A 206 18.99 14.16 4.50
CA THR A 206 19.96 13.31 5.22
C THR A 206 20.17 13.72 6.67
N GLU A 207 20.20 15.02 6.98
CA GLU A 207 20.46 15.54 8.33
C GLU A 207 19.32 15.23 9.31
N ARG A 208 18.09 15.05 8.81
CA ARG A 208 16.89 14.81 9.60
C ARG A 208 16.55 13.33 9.78
N ILE A 209 17.13 12.47 8.96
CA ILE A 209 16.90 11.01 8.98
C ILE A 209 17.97 10.36 9.88
N PRO A 210 17.64 9.46 10.82
CA PRO A 210 18.65 8.74 11.60
C PRO A 210 19.46 7.76 10.73
N PRO A 211 20.60 7.21 11.20
CA PRO A 211 21.43 6.30 10.41
C PRO A 211 20.68 5.11 9.80
N VAL A 212 21.15 4.62 8.65
CA VAL A 212 20.65 3.39 8.02
C VAL A 212 20.70 2.24 9.04
N GLY A 213 19.67 1.40 9.05
CA GLY A 213 19.49 0.32 10.02
C GLY A 213 18.67 0.72 11.26
N THR A 214 18.42 2.01 11.49
CA THR A 214 17.62 2.48 12.64
C THR A 214 16.20 1.92 12.57
N SER A 215 15.80 1.21 13.62
CA SER A 215 14.43 0.72 13.77
C SER A 215 13.47 1.87 14.07
N CYS A 216 12.35 1.88 13.36
CA CYS A 216 11.34 2.94 13.41
C CYS A 216 9.94 2.33 13.53
N THR A 217 8.98 3.16 13.94
CA THR A 217 7.55 2.89 13.79
C THR A 217 6.98 3.94 12.84
N LEU A 218 6.44 3.49 11.71
CA LEU A 218 5.63 4.31 10.83
C LEU A 218 4.23 4.42 11.45
N ILE A 219 3.74 5.64 11.65
CA ILE A 219 2.44 5.91 12.24
C ILE A 219 1.57 6.54 11.16
N LEU A 220 0.49 5.86 10.82
CA LEU A 220 -0.49 6.27 9.82
C LEU A 220 -1.79 6.60 10.53
N ARG A 221 -2.29 7.82 10.36
CA ARG A 221 -3.54 8.25 10.99
C ARG A 221 -4.35 9.17 10.08
N PRO A 222 -5.68 9.23 10.25
CA PRO A 222 -6.50 10.20 9.55
C PRO A 222 -5.98 11.60 9.84
N VAL A 223 -6.05 12.50 8.86
CA VAL A 223 -5.88 13.92 9.15
C VAL A 223 -6.91 14.32 10.18
N LYS A 224 -6.43 14.87 11.30
CA LYS A 224 -7.35 15.40 12.30
C LYS A 224 -8.21 16.45 11.60
N PRO A 225 -9.53 16.51 11.85
CA PRO A 225 -10.39 17.61 11.36
C PRO A 225 -9.76 18.99 11.63
N ALA A 226 -8.85 19.07 12.60
CA ALA A 226 -8.04 20.22 12.91
C ALA A 226 -6.99 20.72 11.93
N ALA A 227 -6.48 19.89 11.01
CA ALA A 227 -5.53 20.35 10.01
C ALA A 227 -6.20 20.74 8.68
N ALA A 228 -7.44 20.31 8.42
CA ALA A 228 -8.15 20.58 7.16
C ALA A 228 -9.40 21.47 7.30
N GLY A 229 -9.82 21.79 8.54
CA GLY A 229 -11.13 22.36 8.80
C GLY A 229 -12.20 21.27 8.94
N LEU A 230 -13.15 21.43 9.87
CA LEU A 230 -14.31 20.54 9.97
C LEU A 230 -15.35 20.96 8.93
N THR A 231 -15.51 20.18 7.86
CA THR A 231 -16.53 20.44 6.85
C THR A 231 -17.79 19.62 7.14
N LEU A 232 -18.89 20.34 7.34
CA LEU A 232 -20.25 19.84 7.54
C LEU A 232 -21.05 20.14 6.28
N ARG A 233 -21.81 19.18 5.78
CA ARG A 233 -22.75 19.41 4.66
C ARG A 233 -24.17 19.29 5.17
N LEU A 234 -25.01 20.26 4.85
CA LEU A 234 -26.41 20.32 5.22
C LEU A 234 -27.27 20.07 4.00
N ASP A 235 -28.00 18.95 4.00
CA ASP A 235 -28.88 18.60 2.88
C ASP A 235 -30.20 19.37 2.90
N ARG A 236 -30.99 19.22 1.82
CA ARG A 236 -32.32 19.84 1.67
C ARG A 236 -33.32 19.52 2.80
N PHE A 237 -33.07 18.46 3.58
CA PHE A 237 -33.89 18.02 4.69
C PHE A 237 -33.30 18.43 6.05
N ALA A 238 -32.32 19.33 6.05
CA ALA A 238 -31.61 19.80 7.22
C ALA A 238 -30.83 18.71 7.99
N ARG A 239 -30.45 17.62 7.31
CA ARG A 239 -29.59 16.56 7.86
C ARG A 239 -28.13 16.90 7.60
N LEU A 240 -27.29 16.65 8.60
CA LEU A 240 -25.86 16.89 8.50
C LEU A 240 -25.11 15.64 8.04
N THR A 241 -24.08 15.86 7.23
CA THR A 241 -23.04 14.88 6.95
C THR A 241 -21.66 15.43 7.28
N VAL A 242 -20.76 14.53 7.68
CA VAL A 242 -19.31 14.76 7.71
C VAL A 242 -18.71 13.88 6.62
N GLY A 243 -18.14 14.50 5.58
CA GLY A 243 -17.88 13.78 4.34
C GLY A 243 -19.18 13.25 3.73
N ASP A 244 -19.23 11.95 3.43
CA ASP A 244 -20.40 11.26 2.86
C ASP A 244 -21.29 10.56 3.90
N GLN A 245 -20.95 10.64 5.18
CA GLN A 245 -21.70 9.96 6.25
C GLN A 245 -22.68 10.90 6.93
N ALA A 246 -23.96 10.52 6.94
CA ALA A 246 -24.97 11.19 7.77
C ALA A 246 -24.61 11.05 9.25
N ILE A 247 -24.73 12.15 9.99
CA ILE A 247 -24.37 12.21 11.40
C ILE A 247 -25.49 12.89 12.21
N GLU A 248 -25.87 12.25 13.31
CA GLU A 248 -26.87 12.79 14.21
C GLU A 248 -26.27 13.88 15.12
N PRO A 249 -27.07 14.86 15.59
CA PRO A 249 -26.56 15.97 16.40
C PRO A 249 -25.77 15.55 17.64
N ASP A 250 -26.19 14.48 18.31
CA ASP A 250 -25.57 13.98 19.54
C ASP A 250 -24.20 13.33 19.29
N GLU A 251 -24.00 12.77 18.09
CA GLU A 251 -22.72 12.23 17.64
C GLU A 251 -21.78 13.32 17.12
N LEU A 252 -22.34 14.37 16.52
CA LEU A 252 -21.57 15.49 16.00
C LEU A 252 -21.01 16.39 17.11
N LYS A 253 -21.78 16.63 18.19
CA LYS A 253 -21.38 17.50 19.30
C LYS A 253 -20.01 17.17 19.90
N PRO A 254 -19.67 15.92 20.27
CA PRO A 254 -18.34 15.61 20.81
C PRO A 254 -17.23 15.84 19.79
N LEU A 255 -17.48 15.58 18.50
CA LEU A 255 -16.50 15.84 17.43
C LEU A 255 -16.21 17.33 17.27
N VAL A 256 -17.25 18.17 17.28
CA VAL A 256 -17.11 19.63 17.22
C VAL A 256 -16.35 20.15 18.44
N LEU A 257 -16.70 19.68 19.64
CA LEU A 257 -16.04 20.10 20.88
C LEU A 257 -14.57 19.65 20.97
N GLU A 258 -14.25 18.46 20.48
CA GLU A 258 -12.87 17.97 20.38
C GLU A 258 -12.09 18.76 19.33
N TYR A 259 -12.72 19.04 18.20
CA TYR A 259 -12.13 19.83 17.13
C TYR A 259 -11.76 21.24 17.60
N SER A 260 -12.71 21.96 18.20
CA SER A 260 -12.50 23.31 18.72
C SER A 260 -11.42 23.39 19.80
N ARG A 261 -11.21 22.30 20.57
CA ARG A 261 -10.18 22.23 21.63
C ARG A 261 -8.78 21.89 21.11
N SER A 262 -8.69 21.14 20.01
CA SER A 262 -7.43 20.58 19.51
C SER A 262 -6.79 21.40 18.39
N ALA A 263 -7.55 22.29 17.75
CA ALA A 263 -7.08 23.12 16.66
C ALA A 263 -6.46 24.44 17.15
N ALA A 264 -5.29 24.80 16.63
CA ALA A 264 -4.68 26.10 16.90
C ALA A 264 -5.51 27.28 16.33
N GLN A 265 -6.22 27.03 15.24
CA GLN A 265 -7.22 27.93 14.63
C GLN A 265 -8.38 27.07 14.09
N PRO A 266 -9.44 26.83 14.87
CA PRO A 266 -10.57 26.03 14.39
C PRO A 266 -11.28 26.76 13.25
N LEU A 267 -11.58 26.04 12.18
CA LEU A 267 -12.36 26.44 11.02
C LEU A 267 -13.43 25.37 10.75
N VAL A 268 -14.68 25.69 11.05
CA VAL A 268 -15.84 24.86 10.71
C VAL A 268 -16.46 25.43 9.44
N ARG A 269 -16.56 24.63 8.40
CA ARG A 269 -17.24 24.98 7.15
C ARG A 269 -18.59 24.30 7.09
N LEU A 270 -19.68 25.06 6.98
CA LEU A 270 -21.02 24.55 6.77
C LEU A 270 -21.41 24.78 5.30
N ILE A 271 -21.36 23.72 4.49
CA ILE A 271 -21.81 23.72 3.10
C ILE A 271 -23.30 23.41 3.09
N VAL A 272 -24.11 24.31 2.54
CA VAL A 272 -25.57 24.26 2.60
C VAL A 272 -26.12 23.97 1.21
N SER A 273 -26.91 22.91 1.06
CA SER A 273 -27.64 22.67 -0.18
C SER A 273 -28.53 23.87 -0.50
N PRO A 274 -28.59 24.37 -1.75
CA PRO A 274 -29.40 25.55 -2.11
C PRO A 274 -30.90 25.37 -1.85
N GLU A 275 -31.35 24.12 -1.70
CA GLU A 275 -32.75 23.79 -1.38
C GLU A 275 -33.05 23.80 0.13
N THR A 276 -32.05 24.04 0.98
CA THR A 276 -32.23 24.03 2.43
C THR A 276 -33.00 25.27 2.90
N ALA A 277 -34.05 25.07 3.69
CA ALA A 277 -34.83 26.18 4.23
C ALA A 277 -33.97 27.07 5.15
N ARG A 278 -34.02 28.39 4.96
CA ARG A 278 -33.22 29.34 5.74
C ARG A 278 -33.35 29.20 7.26
N PRO A 279 -34.55 28.96 7.84
CA PRO A 279 -34.69 28.72 9.28
C PRO A 279 -33.89 27.52 9.80
N ASP A 280 -33.69 26.50 8.97
CA ASP A 280 -32.92 25.31 9.35
C ASP A 280 -31.41 25.58 9.32
N VAL A 281 -30.95 26.37 8.35
CA VAL A 281 -29.57 26.88 8.31
C VAL A 281 -29.27 27.70 9.56
N ASP A 282 -30.14 28.66 9.90
CA ASP A 282 -29.96 29.53 11.07
C ASP A 282 -29.98 28.71 12.38
N ARG A 283 -30.83 27.68 12.47
CA ARG A 283 -30.87 26.74 13.61
C ARG A 283 -29.56 25.99 13.78
N TRP A 284 -28.94 25.54 12.70
CA TRP A 284 -27.65 24.85 12.74
C TRP A 284 -26.50 25.80 13.09
N ILE A 285 -26.50 27.01 12.55
CA ILE A 285 -25.52 28.05 12.93
C ILE A 285 -25.60 28.34 14.43
N ALA A 286 -26.81 28.54 14.97
CA ALA A 286 -27.01 28.78 16.41
C ALA A 286 -26.51 27.59 17.25
N ARG A 287 -26.82 26.36 16.83
CA ARG A 287 -26.38 25.15 17.53
C ARG A 287 -24.86 24.97 17.55
N LEU A 288 -24.17 25.25 16.44
CA LEU A 288 -22.71 25.18 16.38
C LEU A 288 -22.06 26.22 17.29
N LYS A 289 -22.63 27.42 17.37
CA LYS A 289 -22.19 28.46 18.33
C LYS A 289 -22.39 28.02 19.78
N ASP A 290 -23.53 27.44 20.11
CA ASP A 290 -23.81 26.89 21.45
C ASP A 290 -22.85 25.76 21.83
N TRP A 291 -22.30 25.04 20.85
CA TRP A 291 -21.26 24.03 21.06
C TRP A 291 -19.83 24.62 21.12
N GLY A 292 -19.70 25.94 21.18
CA GLY A 292 -18.41 26.60 21.36
C GLY A 292 -17.60 26.76 20.08
N VAL A 293 -18.23 26.77 18.91
CA VAL A 293 -17.59 27.22 17.66
C VAL A 293 -17.64 28.76 17.62
N PRO A 294 -16.50 29.46 17.67
CA PRO A 294 -16.46 30.91 17.55
C PRO A 294 -17.04 31.38 16.21
N ALA A 295 -17.63 32.57 16.17
CA ALA A 295 -18.26 33.09 14.94
C ALA A 295 -17.24 33.30 13.82
N GLU A 296 -16.02 33.71 14.18
CA GLU A 296 -14.87 33.88 13.31
C GLU A 296 -14.34 32.56 12.72
N SER A 297 -14.67 31.45 13.37
CA SER A 297 -14.28 30.10 12.98
C SER A 297 -15.33 29.41 12.12
N LEU A 298 -16.52 30.00 11.92
CA LEU A 298 -17.62 29.38 11.17
C LEU A 298 -17.80 30.03 9.80
N VAL A 299 -17.55 29.26 8.74
CA VAL A 299 -17.75 29.69 7.34
C VAL A 299 -18.95 28.96 6.76
N VAL A 300 -19.98 29.70 6.35
CA VAL A 300 -21.18 29.13 5.70
C VAL A 300 -21.10 29.38 4.20
N GLN A 301 -21.31 28.35 3.39
CA GLN A 301 -21.23 28.41 1.93
C GLN A 301 -22.43 27.66 1.31
N GLU A 302 -22.98 28.15 0.20
CA GLU A 302 -23.98 27.39 -0.56
C GLU A 302 -23.31 26.38 -1.51
N GLU A 303 -23.87 25.19 -1.61
CA GLU A 303 -23.42 24.14 -2.51
C GLU A 303 -23.63 24.60 -3.96
N GLY A 304 -22.54 24.81 -4.69
CA GLY A 304 -22.56 25.36 -6.05
C GLY A 304 -21.98 26.78 -6.20
N SER A 305 -21.47 27.42 -5.13
CA SER A 305 -20.71 28.68 -5.28
C SER A 305 -19.27 28.47 -5.77
N SER A 306 -19.06 27.56 -6.72
CA SER A 306 -17.91 27.55 -7.62
C SER A 306 -18.43 27.94 -9.00
N SER A 307 -17.72 28.84 -9.67
CA SER A 307 -18.11 29.40 -10.96
C SER A 307 -18.09 28.35 -12.07
N LEU A 308 -19.15 27.56 -12.23
CA LEU A 308 -19.43 26.73 -13.40
C LEU A 308 -20.94 26.77 -13.70
N GLY A 309 -21.28 27.08 -14.95
CA GLY A 309 -22.63 27.45 -15.41
C GLY A 309 -23.71 26.36 -15.37
N PRO A 310 -24.97 26.70 -15.72
CA PRO A 310 -26.16 25.91 -15.41
C PRO A 310 -26.28 24.60 -16.20
N HIS A 311 -26.73 23.54 -15.50
CA HIS A 311 -26.98 22.20 -16.02
C HIS A 311 -28.19 22.15 -16.96
N GLU A 312 -27.99 21.60 -18.17
CA GLU A 312 -29.04 21.38 -19.16
C GLU A 312 -29.54 19.91 -19.10
N PRO A 313 -30.84 19.65 -18.88
CA PRO A 313 -31.38 18.31 -18.65
C PRO A 313 -31.32 17.35 -19.86
N GLU A 314 -31.03 17.84 -21.06
CA GLU A 314 -30.75 17.00 -22.23
C GLU A 314 -29.39 16.30 -22.14
N ALA A 315 -28.41 16.91 -21.49
CA ALA A 315 -27.09 16.31 -21.29
C ALA A 315 -27.16 15.08 -20.37
N LEU A 316 -28.05 15.07 -19.37
CA LEU A 316 -28.24 13.92 -18.49
C LEU A 316 -28.89 12.73 -19.23
N ARG A 317 -29.82 13.00 -20.15
CA ARG A 317 -30.43 11.97 -21.01
C ARG A 317 -29.44 11.44 -22.04
N ALA A 318 -28.59 12.31 -22.59
CA ALA A 318 -27.48 11.90 -23.44
C ALA A 318 -26.50 11.02 -22.64
N LEU A 319 -26.12 11.41 -21.42
CA LEU A 319 -25.18 10.67 -20.57
C LEU A 319 -25.71 9.28 -20.18
N VAL A 320 -27.01 9.13 -19.92
CA VAL A 320 -27.64 7.82 -19.67
C VAL A 320 -27.65 6.96 -20.93
N ARG A 321 -27.94 7.54 -22.11
CA ARG A 321 -27.92 6.81 -23.39
C ARG A 321 -26.49 6.38 -23.75
N THR A 322 -25.53 7.28 -23.63
CA THR A 322 -24.09 7.04 -23.84
C THR A 322 -23.56 5.99 -22.87
N ARG A 323 -24.03 5.94 -21.61
CA ARG A 323 -23.61 4.93 -20.63
C ARG A 323 -24.15 3.53 -20.93
N VAL A 324 -25.33 3.43 -21.57
CA VAL A 324 -25.88 2.15 -22.05
C VAL A 324 -25.16 1.68 -23.32
N GLU A 325 -24.81 2.61 -24.22
CA GLU A 325 -24.03 2.33 -25.43
C GLU A 325 -22.57 1.94 -25.10
N LEU A 326 -21.91 2.66 -24.18
CA LEU A 326 -20.58 2.30 -23.65
C LEU A 326 -20.58 0.93 -22.97
N GLY A 327 -21.65 0.57 -22.26
CA GLY A 327 -21.78 -0.77 -21.68
C GLY A 327 -21.83 -1.87 -22.75
N GLY A 328 -22.47 -1.59 -23.88
CA GLY A 328 -22.52 -2.50 -25.03
C GLY A 328 -21.19 -2.61 -25.78
N GLU A 329 -20.47 -1.51 -25.94
CA GLU A 329 -19.15 -1.47 -26.60
C GLU A 329 -18.05 -2.08 -25.73
N LEU A 330 -18.05 -1.82 -24.42
CA LEU A 330 -17.12 -2.43 -23.46
C LEU A 330 -17.28 -3.96 -23.41
N MET A 331 -18.52 -4.46 -23.52
CA MET A 331 -18.77 -5.91 -23.59
C MET A 331 -18.30 -6.53 -24.90
N LYS A 332 -18.36 -5.80 -26.02
CA LYS A 332 -17.79 -6.25 -27.31
C LYS A 332 -16.27 -6.27 -27.27
N ASP A 333 -15.65 -5.25 -26.70
CA ASP A 333 -14.18 -5.16 -26.58
C ASP A 333 -13.62 -6.24 -25.64
N LEU A 334 -14.26 -6.48 -24.49
CA LEU A 334 -13.91 -7.58 -23.59
C LEU A 334 -14.07 -8.97 -24.25
N THR A 335 -15.07 -9.14 -25.11
CA THR A 335 -15.28 -10.38 -25.86
C THR A 335 -14.17 -10.58 -26.89
N GLU A 336 -13.75 -9.52 -27.55
CA GLU A 336 -12.70 -9.53 -28.56
C GLU A 336 -11.30 -9.72 -27.93
N GLN A 337 -11.01 -9.04 -26.82
CA GLN A 337 -9.79 -9.25 -26.03
C GLN A 337 -9.68 -10.68 -25.50
N ARG A 338 -10.80 -11.27 -25.05
CA ARG A 338 -10.85 -12.69 -24.64
C ARG A 338 -10.57 -13.63 -25.81
N ARG A 339 -11.09 -13.32 -27.01
CA ARG A 339 -10.80 -14.09 -28.23
C ARG A 339 -9.32 -14.03 -28.59
N MET A 340 -8.73 -12.84 -28.60
CA MET A 340 -7.30 -12.65 -28.89
C MET A 340 -6.38 -13.34 -27.87
N LEU A 341 -6.74 -13.30 -26.58
CA LEU A 341 -6.00 -13.99 -25.53
C LEU A 341 -6.08 -15.52 -25.70
N THR A 342 -7.26 -16.04 -26.06
CA THR A 342 -7.46 -17.47 -26.32
C THR A 342 -6.66 -17.95 -27.53
N GLU A 343 -6.58 -17.14 -28.59
CA GLU A 343 -5.74 -17.44 -29.76
C GLU A 343 -4.24 -17.40 -29.43
N ARG A 344 -3.79 -16.44 -28.61
CA ARG A 344 -2.39 -16.35 -28.15
C ARG A 344 -2.00 -17.55 -27.29
N ILE A 345 -2.86 -17.95 -26.35
CA ILE A 345 -2.65 -19.14 -25.52
C ILE A 345 -2.60 -20.39 -26.40
N SER A 346 -3.51 -20.52 -27.36
CA SER A 346 -3.53 -21.67 -28.28
C SER A 346 -2.25 -21.75 -29.12
N ARG A 347 -1.78 -20.62 -29.68
CA ARG A 347 -0.51 -20.56 -30.43
C ARG A 347 0.69 -20.91 -29.54
N SER A 348 0.76 -20.34 -28.34
CA SER A 348 1.85 -20.62 -27.38
C SER A 348 1.87 -22.10 -26.97
N THR A 349 0.70 -22.69 -26.71
CA THR A 349 0.56 -24.11 -26.37
C THR A 349 0.99 -25.01 -27.54
N GLN A 350 0.68 -24.62 -28.77
CA GLN A 350 1.11 -25.35 -29.97
C GLN A 350 2.62 -25.24 -30.20
N THR A 351 3.23 -24.07 -29.97
CA THR A 351 4.68 -23.87 -30.02
C THR A 351 5.42 -24.69 -28.96
N MET A 352 4.91 -24.72 -27.72
CA MET A 352 5.47 -25.56 -26.65
C MET A 352 5.37 -27.05 -27.00
N ARG A 353 4.23 -27.49 -27.56
CA ARG A 353 4.04 -28.89 -27.98
C ARG A 353 5.01 -29.30 -29.09
N THR A 354 5.21 -28.45 -30.10
CA THR A 354 6.22 -28.70 -31.15
C THR A 354 7.65 -28.70 -30.63
N GLY A 355 7.96 -27.89 -29.61
CA GLY A 355 9.28 -27.86 -28.97
C GLY A 355 9.56 -29.13 -28.15
N ILE A 356 8.55 -29.64 -27.45
CA ILE A 356 8.62 -30.91 -26.70
C ILE A 356 8.80 -32.10 -27.65
N ASP A 357 8.07 -32.13 -28.78
CA ASP A 357 8.20 -33.19 -29.79
C ASP A 357 9.58 -33.18 -30.46
N ALA A 358 10.15 -32.00 -30.75
CA ALA A 358 11.50 -31.85 -31.30
C ALA A 358 12.58 -32.30 -30.29
N GLY A 359 12.44 -31.93 -29.01
CA GLY A 359 13.33 -32.38 -27.94
C GLY A 359 13.29 -33.90 -27.72
N GLY A 360 12.08 -34.48 -27.77
CA GLY A 360 11.88 -35.93 -27.65
C GLY A 360 12.51 -36.73 -28.79
N GLN A 361 12.50 -36.21 -30.03
CA GLN A 361 13.17 -36.85 -31.16
C GLN A 361 14.70 -36.80 -31.05
N ILE A 362 15.27 -35.72 -30.52
CA ILE A 362 16.72 -35.57 -30.31
C ILE A 362 17.21 -36.57 -29.25
N VAL A 363 16.51 -36.65 -28.11
CA VAL A 363 16.83 -37.59 -27.02
C VAL A 363 16.62 -39.05 -27.46
N GLY A 364 15.55 -39.34 -28.20
CA GLY A 364 15.30 -40.67 -28.75
C GLY A 364 16.29 -41.12 -29.83
N ARG A 365 17.00 -40.21 -30.50
CA ARG A 365 18.06 -40.53 -31.46
C ARG A 365 19.40 -40.79 -30.77
N ALA A 366 19.66 -40.12 -29.65
CA ALA A 366 20.84 -40.34 -28.81
C ALA A 366 20.80 -41.67 -28.05
N LEU A 367 19.61 -42.13 -27.62
CA LEU A 367 19.46 -43.36 -26.84
C LEU A 367 19.42 -44.66 -27.68
N ARG A 368 19.32 -44.57 -29.01
CA ARG A 368 19.24 -45.74 -29.91
C ARG A 368 20.58 -46.24 -30.45
N ASN A 369 21.71 -45.65 -30.06
CA ASN A 369 23.01 -46.05 -30.59
C ASN A 369 24.12 -46.11 -29.51
N PRO A 370 24.09 -47.11 -28.61
CA PRO A 370 25.13 -47.27 -27.58
C PRO A 370 26.33 -48.13 -28.04
N ALA A 371 26.47 -48.45 -29.34
CA ALA A 371 27.51 -49.36 -29.82
C ALA A 371 28.16 -48.87 -31.11
N LYS A 372 29.09 -47.90 -31.02
CA LYS A 372 30.15 -47.66 -32.03
C LYS A 372 31.20 -46.66 -31.56
N ARG A 373 31.84 -46.91 -30.43
CA ARG A 373 33.18 -46.36 -30.12
C ARG A 373 33.89 -47.33 -29.18
N LEU A 374 34.47 -48.40 -29.74
CA LEU A 374 35.57 -49.21 -29.17
C LEU A 374 35.93 -50.32 -30.19
N GLY A 375 37.19 -50.29 -30.67
CA GLY A 375 37.87 -51.28 -31.54
C GLY A 375 37.54 -51.16 -33.04
N GLY A 376 38.45 -51.07 -34.01
CA GLY A 376 39.92 -51.12 -34.19
C GLY A 376 40.13 -50.97 -35.73
N ASP A 377 41.28 -50.94 -36.38
CA ASP A 377 42.70 -50.97 -36.04
C ASP A 377 43.47 -50.69 -37.36
N GLN A 378 44.71 -50.21 -37.27
CA GLN A 378 45.86 -50.35 -38.20
C GLN A 378 45.84 -49.80 -39.65
N GLN A 379 46.83 -48.94 -39.95
CA GLN A 379 47.93 -49.25 -40.89
C GLN A 379 49.12 -48.25 -40.73
N ASP A 380 50.31 -48.83 -40.47
CA ASP A 380 51.68 -48.53 -40.96
C ASP A 380 52.06 -47.09 -41.41
N ALA A 381 53.24 -46.52 -41.15
CA ALA A 381 54.54 -47.04 -40.71
C ALA A 381 55.48 -45.87 -40.32
N ALA A 382 56.53 -46.22 -39.55
CA ALA A 382 57.86 -45.58 -39.46
C ALA A 382 57.95 -44.17 -38.81
N GLN A 383 58.92 -43.81 -37.97
CA GLN A 383 60.13 -44.44 -37.44
C GLN A 383 60.63 -43.51 -36.29
N THR A 384 61.12 -44.11 -35.18
CA THR A 384 62.30 -43.72 -34.35
C THR A 384 62.75 -42.25 -34.26
N GLN A 385 63.19 -41.64 -33.15
CA GLN A 385 63.34 -41.88 -31.70
C GLN A 385 63.86 -40.51 -31.11
N PRO A 386 63.96 -40.32 -29.78
CA PRO A 386 63.99 -39.01 -29.12
C PRO A 386 65.39 -38.53 -28.69
N THR A 387 65.54 -37.22 -28.42
CA THR A 387 66.65 -36.68 -27.62
C THR A 387 66.16 -35.61 -26.61
N SER A 388 66.16 -36.02 -25.33
CA SER A 388 66.72 -35.34 -24.15
C SER A 388 66.63 -33.81 -23.95
N ARG A 389 65.99 -33.45 -22.81
CA ARG A 389 66.24 -32.32 -21.87
C ARG A 389 67.76 -32.03 -21.63
N PRO A 390 68.22 -30.88 -21.06
CA PRO A 390 67.67 -30.17 -19.87
C PRO A 390 67.75 -28.62 -19.86
N VAL A 391 66.91 -27.93 -19.06
CA VAL A 391 67.21 -27.11 -17.85
C VAL A 391 68.35 -26.10 -18.00
N GLU A 392 68.04 -24.80 -17.86
CA GLU A 392 68.77 -23.83 -17.01
C GLU A 392 68.00 -22.49 -16.96
N GLY A 393 68.09 -21.82 -15.81
CA GLY A 393 67.42 -20.55 -15.53
C GLY A 393 68.36 -19.35 -15.48
N GLU A 394 67.71 -18.19 -15.32
CA GLU A 394 68.22 -16.91 -14.82
C GLU A 394 69.20 -16.11 -15.71
N PRO A 395 69.38 -14.80 -15.46
CA PRO A 395 69.01 -13.99 -14.27
C PRO A 395 67.81 -13.05 -14.43
#